data_AF-F8PKQ8-F1
#
_entry.id   AF-F8PKQ8-F1
#
_cell.length_a   1.000
_cell.length_b   1.000
_cell.length_c   1.000
_cell.angle_alpha   90.00
_cell.angle_beta   90.00
_cell.angle_gamma   90.00
#
_symmetry.space_group_name_H-M   'P 1'
#
loop_
_entity.id
_entity.type
_entity.pdbx_description
1 polymer ?
#
loop_
_entity_poly.entity_id
_entity_poly.type
_entity_poly.pdbx_seq_one_letter_code
_entity_poly.pdbx_strand_id
1 'polypeptide(L)'
;LPPLPVLPPQFSPTPKLTKERLYDEMKLNSDGFLWPEEEKLFAHIMILNQRSLAFEETDRGTFREDYFSPYVIPVLPHVPWEYKNIPIPPGIKNEVIKLLRDKIKAGVYEPSQ
;
A
#
# COMPACT_ATOMS: atom_id res chain seq x y z
N LEU A 1 7.82 10.33 21.16
CA LEU A 1 7.42 8.93 20.87
C LEU A 1 7.01 8.27 22.18
N PRO A 2 6.01 7.39 22.20
CA PRO A 2 5.69 6.63 23.41
C PRO A 2 6.88 5.74 23.82
N PRO A 3 7.07 5.48 25.12
CA PRO A 3 8.14 4.60 25.59
C PRO A 3 7.90 3.15 25.13
N LEU A 4 8.97 2.42 24.85
CA LEU A 4 8.89 1.02 24.48
C LEU A 4 8.49 0.17 25.69
N PRO A 5 7.56 -0.80 25.53
CA PRO A 5 7.20 -1.70 26.60
C PRO A 5 8.40 -2.59 26.94
N VAL A 6 8.73 -2.69 28.23
CA VAL A 6 9.79 -3.57 28.74
C VAL A 6 9.41 -5.05 28.59
N LEU A 7 8.10 -5.34 28.64
CA LEU A 7 7.53 -6.66 28.41
C LEU A 7 6.54 -6.56 27.25
N PRO A 8 6.98 -6.80 26.00
CA PRO A 8 6.10 -6.75 24.85
C PRO A 8 5.02 -7.84 24.96
N PRO A 9 3.76 -7.54 24.59
CA PRO A 9 2.71 -8.53 24.57
C PRO A 9 2.99 -9.62 23.53
N GLN A 10 2.37 -10.78 23.71
CA GLN A 10 2.42 -11.84 22.71
C GLN A 10 1.77 -11.37 21.41
N PHE A 11 2.34 -11.80 20.27
CA PHE A 11 1.82 -11.45 18.96
C PHE A 11 0.37 -11.95 18.79
N SER A 12 -0.54 -11.03 18.49
CA SER A 12 -1.93 -11.35 18.12
C SER A 12 -2.14 -10.94 16.66
N PRO A 13 -2.53 -11.86 15.78
CA PRO A 13 -2.79 -11.54 14.39
C PRO A 13 -3.91 -10.51 14.27
N THR A 14 -3.71 -9.54 13.40
CA THR A 14 -4.75 -8.57 13.03
C THR A 14 -5.21 -8.85 11.60
N PRO A 15 -6.37 -8.29 11.15
CA PRO A 15 -6.81 -8.46 9.77
C PRO A 15 -5.77 -8.03 8.73
N LYS A 16 -4.91 -7.06 9.08
CA LYS A 16 -3.90 -6.50 8.19
C LYS A 16 -2.52 -7.14 8.36
N LEU A 17 -2.11 -7.42 9.59
CA LEU A 17 -0.81 -8.03 9.90
C LEU A 17 -1.01 -9.47 10.41
N THR A 18 -0.90 -10.42 9.49
CA THR A 18 -0.89 -11.86 9.76
C THR A 18 0.54 -12.37 9.98
N LYS A 19 0.68 -13.62 10.48
CA LYS A 19 2.01 -14.24 10.62
C LYS A 19 2.71 -14.39 9.26
N GLU A 20 1.97 -14.78 8.23
CA GLU A 20 2.47 -14.93 6.86
C GLU A 20 3.06 -13.62 6.34
N ARG A 21 2.33 -12.50 6.47
CA ARG A 21 2.83 -11.18 6.08
C ARG A 21 4.10 -10.80 6.85
N LEU A 22 4.15 -11.07 8.16
CA LEU A 22 5.27 -10.67 9.00
C LEU A 22 6.54 -11.50 8.75
N TYR A 23 6.39 -12.82 8.58
CA TYR A 23 7.53 -13.74 8.48
C TYR A 23 7.88 -14.10 7.03
N ASP A 24 6.91 -14.27 6.14
CA ASP A 24 7.15 -14.67 4.75
C ASP A 24 7.39 -13.46 3.84
N GLU A 25 6.55 -12.41 3.95
CA GLU A 25 6.68 -11.22 3.09
C GLU A 25 7.73 -10.24 3.64
N MET A 26 7.63 -9.89 4.94
CA MET A 26 8.56 -8.95 5.57
C MET A 26 9.87 -9.60 6.03
N LYS A 27 9.96 -10.94 6.02
CA LYS A 27 11.16 -11.71 6.39
C LYS A 27 11.72 -11.34 7.76
N LEU A 28 10.82 -11.15 8.72
CA LEU A 28 11.22 -10.78 10.07
C LEU A 28 12.11 -11.87 10.69
N ASN A 29 13.29 -11.46 11.14
CA ASN A 29 14.30 -12.33 11.74
C ASN A 29 14.75 -13.51 10.84
N SER A 30 14.79 -13.34 9.51
CA SER A 30 15.24 -14.41 8.59
C SER A 30 16.64 -14.93 8.90
N ASP A 31 17.49 -14.06 9.45
CA ASP A 31 18.90 -14.34 9.69
C ASP A 31 19.16 -14.81 11.14
N GLY A 32 18.12 -14.86 11.98
CA GLY A 32 18.21 -15.28 13.38
C GLY A 32 19.01 -14.33 14.29
N PHE A 33 19.20 -13.08 13.86
CA PHE A 33 19.94 -12.06 14.61
C PHE A 33 19.22 -11.59 15.88
N LEU A 34 17.88 -11.48 15.82
CA LEU A 34 17.08 -10.94 16.92
C LEU A 34 16.81 -12.00 17.97
N TRP A 35 16.85 -11.59 19.25
CA TRP A 35 16.42 -12.44 20.34
C TRP A 35 14.89 -12.62 20.35
N PRO A 36 14.36 -13.70 20.94
CA PRO A 36 12.91 -13.94 20.97
C PRO A 36 12.10 -12.77 21.56
N GLU A 37 12.65 -12.05 22.54
CA GLU A 37 12.05 -10.86 23.14
C GLU A 37 12.08 -9.64 22.21
N GLU A 38 13.18 -9.45 21.47
CA GLU A 38 13.32 -8.37 20.49
C GLU A 38 12.41 -8.59 19.29
N GLU A 39 12.26 -9.84 18.86
CA GLU A 39 11.35 -10.26 17.82
C GLU A 39 9.89 -9.91 18.18
N LYS A 40 9.49 -10.24 19.41
CA LYS A 40 8.17 -9.88 19.96
C LYS A 40 7.97 -8.37 20.04
N LEU A 41 8.99 -7.63 20.46
CA LEU A 41 8.94 -6.17 20.53
C LEU A 41 8.74 -5.57 19.14
N PHE A 42 9.47 -6.04 18.14
CA PHE A 42 9.32 -5.59 16.77
C PHE A 42 7.92 -5.91 16.23
N ALA A 43 7.45 -7.14 16.40
CA ALA A 43 6.10 -7.53 16.01
C ALA A 43 5.03 -6.64 16.66
N HIS A 44 5.20 -6.27 17.93
CA HIS A 44 4.31 -5.34 18.61
C HIS A 44 4.34 -3.93 18.00
N ILE A 45 5.53 -3.39 17.71
CA ILE A 45 5.69 -2.08 17.04
C ILE A 45 4.99 -2.08 15.67
N MET A 46 5.10 -3.18 14.93
CA MET A 46 4.45 -3.33 13.63
C MET A 46 2.92 -3.35 13.74
N ILE A 47 2.37 -4.01 14.76
CA ILE A 47 0.92 -3.98 15.03
C ILE A 47 0.46 -2.55 15.36
N LEU A 48 1.20 -1.83 16.20
CA LEU A 48 0.88 -0.44 16.55
C LEU A 48 0.85 0.47 15.31
N ASN A 49 1.77 0.23 14.37
CA ASN A 49 1.92 1.02 13.14
C ASN A 49 1.30 0.35 11.91
N GLN A 50 0.42 -0.64 12.08
CA GLN A 50 -0.14 -1.43 10.98
C GLN A 50 -0.83 -0.60 9.88
N ARG A 51 -1.32 0.60 10.24
CA ARG A 51 -1.96 1.53 9.28
C ARG A 51 -0.98 2.10 8.27
N SER A 52 0.31 2.20 8.63
CA SER A 52 1.37 2.73 7.78
C SER A 52 1.95 1.71 6.81
N LEU A 53 1.66 0.43 7.01
CA LEU A 53 2.08 -0.65 6.11
C LEU A 53 1.09 -0.77 4.96
N ALA A 54 1.59 -0.96 3.74
CA ALA A 54 0.74 -1.16 2.56
C ALA A 54 1.02 -2.54 1.97
N PHE A 55 0.05 -3.45 2.11
CA PHE A 55 0.12 -4.80 1.53
C PHE A 55 -0.71 -4.90 0.26
N GLU A 56 -1.81 -4.15 0.18
CA GLU A 56 -2.71 -4.11 -0.98
C GLU A 56 -2.74 -2.71 -1.61
N GLU A 57 -3.14 -2.60 -2.88
CA GLU A 57 -3.21 -1.30 -3.57
C GLU A 57 -4.17 -0.33 -2.86
N THR A 58 -5.20 -0.85 -2.18
CA THR A 58 -6.13 -0.04 -1.37
C THR A 58 -5.54 0.50 -0.08
N ASP A 59 -4.43 -0.08 0.41
CA ASP A 59 -3.71 0.47 1.57
C ASP A 59 -2.84 1.67 1.20
N ARG A 60 -2.67 1.94 -0.11
CA ARG A 60 -1.88 3.05 -0.60
C ARG A 60 -2.53 4.36 -0.17
N GLY A 61 -1.81 5.11 0.66
CA GLY A 61 -2.25 6.45 1.07
C GLY A 61 -2.22 7.46 -0.09
N THR A 62 -3.12 8.44 -0.02
CA THR A 62 -3.09 9.64 -0.85
C THR A 62 -2.52 10.81 -0.05
N PHE A 63 -2.02 11.83 -0.74
CA PHE A 63 -1.65 13.07 -0.08
C PHE A 63 -2.89 13.75 0.49
N ARG A 64 -2.75 14.35 1.67
CA ARG A 64 -3.84 15.11 2.27
C ARG A 64 -4.04 16.41 1.51
N GLU A 65 -5.28 16.68 1.11
CA GLU A 65 -5.66 17.88 0.37
C GLU A 65 -5.47 19.18 1.16
N ASP A 66 -5.47 19.11 2.50
CA ASP A 66 -5.25 20.26 3.37
C ASP A 66 -3.78 20.72 3.43
N TYR A 67 -2.85 19.86 3.01
CA TYR A 67 -1.42 20.16 2.96
C TYR A 67 -0.91 20.37 1.53
N PHE A 68 -1.52 19.68 0.55
CA PHE A 68 -1.11 19.73 -0.86
C PHE A 68 -2.27 20.18 -1.74
N SER A 69 -2.13 21.33 -2.38
CA SER A 69 -3.08 21.77 -3.41
C SER A 69 -2.99 20.91 -4.66
N PRO A 70 -4.10 20.72 -5.42
CA PRO A 70 -4.06 20.07 -6.72
C PRO A 70 -3.00 20.70 -7.64
N TYR A 71 -2.27 19.85 -8.36
CA TYR A 71 -1.25 20.31 -9.29
C TYR A 71 -1.89 20.82 -10.59
N VAL A 72 -1.57 22.06 -10.98
CA VAL A 72 -2.00 22.62 -12.26
C VAL A 72 -0.90 22.38 -13.30
N ILE A 73 -1.21 21.57 -14.30
CA ILE A 73 -0.29 21.29 -15.42
C ILE A 73 -0.22 22.54 -16.31
N PRO A 74 0.96 23.18 -16.48
CA PRO A 74 1.09 24.31 -17.37
C PRO A 74 0.97 23.84 -18.82
N VAL A 75 0.09 24.49 -19.58
CA VAL A 75 -0.15 24.16 -21.00
C VAL A 75 0.10 25.37 -21.88
N LEU A 76 0.63 25.13 -23.09
CA LEU A 76 0.62 26.11 -24.16
C LEU A 76 -0.71 26.03 -24.92
N PRO A 77 -1.15 27.07 -25.64
CA PRO A 77 -2.32 26.97 -26.50
C PRO A 77 -2.17 25.81 -27.50
N HIS A 78 -3.02 24.80 -27.38
CA HIS A 78 -3.02 23.61 -28.25
C HIS A 78 -4.46 23.13 -28.46
N VAL A 79 -4.64 22.31 -29.50
CA VAL A 79 -5.89 21.60 -29.75
C VAL A 79 -5.82 20.25 -29.02
N PRO A 80 -6.86 19.83 -28.27
CA PRO A 80 -6.89 18.51 -27.66
C PRO A 80 -6.65 17.42 -28.72
N TRP A 81 -5.75 16.48 -28.42
CA TRP A 81 -5.45 15.36 -29.30
C TRP A 81 -6.22 14.13 -28.82
N GLU A 82 -7.07 13.57 -29.69
CA GLU A 82 -7.67 12.24 -29.49
C GLU A 82 -7.01 11.23 -30.43
N TYR A 83 -6.54 10.10 -29.87
CA TYR A 83 -5.99 9.00 -30.65
C TYR A 83 -6.64 7.69 -30.23
N LYS A 84 -6.77 6.75 -31.17
CA LYS A 84 -7.38 5.46 -30.90
C LYS A 84 -6.54 4.65 -29.91
N ASN A 85 -7.18 4.11 -28.87
CA ASN A 85 -6.51 3.27 -27.88
C ASN A 85 -5.89 2.02 -28.52
N ILE A 86 -4.70 1.65 -28.04
CA ILE A 86 -3.99 0.43 -28.45
C ILE A 86 -4.81 -0.79 -27.99
N PRO A 87 -5.08 -1.77 -28.88
CA PRO A 87 -5.84 -2.95 -28.50
C PRO A 87 -5.07 -3.80 -27.47
N ILE A 88 -5.78 -4.23 -26.42
CA ILE A 88 -5.22 -5.09 -25.39
C ILE A 88 -5.22 -6.55 -25.89
N PRO A 89 -4.07 -7.25 -25.85
CA PRO A 89 -3.99 -8.66 -26.20
C PRO A 89 -4.96 -9.53 -25.36
N PRO A 90 -5.65 -10.52 -25.96
CA PRO A 90 -6.62 -11.35 -25.24
C PRO A 90 -6.06 -12.06 -24.00
N GLY A 91 -4.79 -12.50 -24.05
CA GLY A 91 -4.16 -13.24 -22.95
C GLY A 91 -4.02 -12.45 -21.65
N ILE A 92 -3.85 -11.13 -21.74
CA ILE A 92 -3.66 -10.25 -20.55
C ILE A 92 -4.92 -9.46 -20.20
N LYS A 93 -5.99 -9.59 -20.99
CA LYS A 93 -7.19 -8.77 -20.87
C LYS A 93 -7.78 -8.80 -19.45
N ASN A 94 -7.88 -9.99 -18.85
CA ASN A 94 -8.45 -10.15 -17.51
C ASN A 94 -7.58 -9.51 -16.42
N GLU A 95 -6.26 -9.57 -16.57
CA GLU A 95 -5.32 -8.95 -15.63
C GLU A 95 -5.39 -7.43 -15.69
N VAL A 96 -5.46 -6.86 -16.90
CA VAL A 96 -5.63 -5.42 -17.10
C VAL A 96 -6.97 -4.95 -16.52
N ILE A 97 -8.06 -5.69 -16.73
CA ILE A 97 -9.36 -5.36 -16.14
C ILE A 97 -9.29 -5.38 -14.61
N LYS A 98 -8.62 -6.37 -14.02
CA LYS A 98 -8.44 -6.46 -12.57
C LYS A 98 -7.66 -5.25 -12.05
N LEU A 99 -6.53 -4.92 -12.68
CA LEU A 99 -5.71 -3.77 -12.32
C LEU A 99 -6.51 -2.46 -12.38
N LEU A 100 -7.27 -2.24 -13.44
CA LEU A 100 -8.11 -1.04 -13.58
C LEU A 100 -9.15 -0.94 -12.47
N ARG A 101 -9.81 -2.06 -12.12
CA ARG A 101 -10.77 -2.09 -11.00
C ARG A 101 -10.10 -1.77 -9.66
N ASP A 102 -8.91 -2.30 -9.42
CA ASP A 102 -8.16 -2.04 -8.19
C ASP A 102 -7.74 -0.56 -8.10
N LYS A 103 -7.33 0.06 -9.21
CA LYS A 103 -7.02 1.51 -9.27
C LYS A 103 -8.23 2.40 -9.04
N ILE A 104 -9.41 2.02 -9.56
CA ILE A 104 -10.67 2.72 -9.29
C ILE A 104 -11.05 2.57 -7.81
N LYS A 105 -10.95 1.36 -7.25
CA LYS A 105 -11.24 1.10 -5.83
C LYS A 105 -10.29 1.88 -4.90
N ALA A 106 -9.04 2.06 -5.30
CA ALA A 106 -8.05 2.87 -4.58
C ALA A 106 -8.28 4.39 -4.74
N GLY A 107 -9.24 4.83 -5.57
CA GLY A 107 -9.53 6.24 -5.81
C GLY A 107 -8.50 6.96 -6.68
N VAL A 108 -7.62 6.22 -7.38
CA VAL A 108 -6.61 6.80 -8.28
C VAL A 108 -7.21 7.15 -9.65
N TYR A 109 -8.17 6.35 -10.12
CA TYR A 109 -8.86 6.57 -11.39
C TYR A 109 -10.34 6.87 -11.15
N GLU A 110 -10.83 7.86 -11.89
CA GLU A 110 -12.24 8.27 -11.90
C GLU A 110 -12.79 8.28 -13.34
N PRO A 111 -14.10 8.05 -13.54
CA PRO A 111 -14.72 8.21 -14.84
C PRO A 111 -14.65 9.68 -15.29
N SER A 112 -14.21 9.90 -16.53
CA SER A 112 -14.33 11.20 -17.22
C SER A 112 -15.57 11.22 -18.11
N GLN A 113 -16.21 12.40 -18.22
CA GLN A 113 -17.34 12.66 -19.12
C GLN A 113 -16.90 13.07 -20.52
#